data_AF-A0A4R6Z2G5-F1
#
_entry.id   AF-A0A4R6Z2G5-F1
#
_cell.length_a   1.000
_cell.length_b   1.000
_cell.length_c   1.000
_cell.angle_alpha   90.00
_cell.angle_beta   90.00
_cell.angle_gamma   90.00
#
_symmetry.space_group_name_H-M   'P 1'
#
loop_
_entity.id
_entity.type
_entity.pdbx_description
1 polymer ?
#
loop_
_entity_poly.entity_id
_entity_poly.type
_entity_poly.pdbx_seq_one_letter_code
_entity_poly.pdbx_strand_id
1 'polypeptide(L)'
;MPVTRLFPLSALAALLLAALPVCAGTTDYRDSQRARLAQANDRDSLVAAVLLALPADIDAPIGAEVDAPLQRLRQAHPDDTLALYLAAAVCQMQPACSDTAAAQRLVERAPENALHWVLLPHKAAPDAQRLHQAAQASQAQPHLGELVQILRRALGEDAATASARAAALDAIPVPRLSPLLDACKGAQTAQRDDCIAIGRLLLRDEQGAILSRMIGSVLLRRLLPGTPEADQAKEFRRQYVWLSEHVAEKDPAVRVTLQRDIVALGEWEAWQRAAERAGAARTPPQGWTPANPQTLLLSEERSK
;
A
#
# COMPACT_ATOMS: atom_id res chain seq x y z
N MET A 1 -23.88 66.96 -1.65
CA MET A 1 -22.65 66.73 -0.88
C MET A 1 -22.04 65.40 -1.32
N PRO A 2 -20.99 65.41 -2.15
CA PRO A 2 -20.27 64.19 -2.52
C PRO A 2 -19.06 64.01 -1.59
N VAL A 3 -18.90 62.80 -1.04
CA VAL A 3 -17.69 62.42 -0.31
C VAL A 3 -16.87 61.49 -1.20
N THR A 4 -15.85 62.07 -1.80
CA THR A 4 -14.75 61.40 -2.49
C THR A 4 -13.88 60.71 -1.43
N ARG A 5 -13.71 59.39 -1.50
CA ARG A 5 -12.66 58.69 -0.75
C ARG A 5 -11.58 58.19 -1.71
N LEU A 6 -10.44 58.87 -1.65
CA LEU A 6 -9.14 58.42 -2.15
C LEU A 6 -8.69 57.22 -1.30
N PHE A 7 -8.39 56.09 -1.94
CA PHE A 7 -7.61 55.01 -1.34
C PHE A 7 -6.15 55.12 -1.81
N PRO A 8 -5.16 54.94 -0.93
CA PRO A 8 -3.77 55.14 -1.26
C PRO A 8 -3.18 53.95 -2.04
N LEU A 9 -2.46 54.30 -3.10
CA LEU A 9 -1.50 53.46 -3.81
C LEU A 9 -0.33 53.11 -2.89
N SER A 10 -0.49 52.10 -2.03
CA SER A 10 0.61 51.57 -1.19
C SER A 10 0.58 50.05 -1.00
N ALA A 11 -0.33 49.33 -1.66
CA ALA A 11 -0.49 47.88 -1.49
C ALA A 11 -0.06 47.04 -2.71
N LEU A 12 0.73 47.61 -3.64
CA LEU A 12 1.20 46.91 -4.84
C LEU A 12 2.66 46.40 -4.76
N ALA A 13 3.38 46.69 -3.68
CA ALA A 13 4.78 46.24 -3.51
C ALA A 13 4.94 44.93 -2.71
N ALA A 14 3.87 44.38 -2.13
CA ALA A 14 3.90 43.12 -1.37
C ALA A 14 3.43 41.88 -2.16
N LEU A 15 3.04 42.05 -3.43
CA LEU A 15 2.52 40.97 -4.28
C LEU A 15 3.54 40.44 -5.31
N LEU A 16 4.80 40.88 -5.26
CA LEU A 16 5.85 40.52 -6.23
C LEU A 16 6.90 39.53 -5.70
N LEU A 17 6.67 38.91 -4.53
CA LEU A 17 7.52 37.83 -3.98
C LEU A 17 6.96 36.41 -4.18
N ALA A 18 5.82 36.26 -4.86
CA ALA A 18 5.16 34.96 -5.09
C ALA A 18 5.39 34.35 -6.48
N ALA A 19 6.41 34.82 -7.21
CA ALA A 19 6.82 34.25 -8.50
C ALA A 19 8.27 33.75 -8.43
N LEU A 20 8.57 32.93 -7.42
CA LEU A 20 9.70 32.02 -7.53
C LEU A 20 9.29 30.88 -8.48
N PRO A 21 10.18 30.44 -9.39
CA PRO A 21 9.85 29.38 -10.34
C PRO A 21 9.59 28.08 -9.58
N VAL A 22 8.31 27.71 -9.45
CA VAL A 22 7.84 26.37 -9.06
C VAL A 22 8.08 25.42 -10.24
N CYS A 23 9.34 25.33 -10.69
CA CYS A 23 9.78 24.45 -11.77
C CYS A 23 11.10 23.73 -11.44
N ALA A 24 11.71 23.98 -10.27
CA ALA A 24 12.67 23.03 -9.69
C ALA A 24 11.89 21.77 -9.30
N GLY A 25 12.29 20.64 -9.88
CA GLY A 25 11.41 19.50 -10.12
C GLY A 25 10.94 18.80 -8.86
N THR A 26 9.82 18.09 -8.95
CA THR A 26 9.35 17.16 -7.90
C THR A 26 10.45 16.18 -7.46
N THR A 27 11.34 15.81 -8.38
CA THR A 27 12.55 15.01 -8.14
C THR A 27 13.51 15.70 -7.16
N ASP A 28 13.80 16.99 -7.35
CA ASP A 28 14.74 17.75 -6.50
C ASP A 28 14.25 17.84 -5.05
N TYR A 29 12.94 18.03 -4.86
CA TYR A 29 12.35 18.05 -3.52
C TYR A 29 12.40 16.67 -2.86
N ARG A 30 12.00 15.61 -3.59
CA ARG A 30 12.01 14.23 -3.08
C ARG A 30 13.42 13.80 -2.67
N ASP A 31 14.41 14.09 -3.50
CA ASP A 31 15.82 13.77 -3.22
C ASP A 31 16.37 14.55 -2.03
N SER A 32 16.03 15.84 -1.92
CA SER A 32 16.40 16.67 -0.76
C SER A 32 15.80 16.14 0.55
N GLN A 33 14.51 15.78 0.54
CA GLN A 33 13.87 15.19 1.73
C GLN A 33 14.48 13.84 2.08
N ARG A 34 14.72 12.95 1.10
CA ARG A 34 15.43 11.68 1.32
C ARG A 34 16.77 11.92 1.99
N ALA A 35 17.60 12.80 1.45
CA ALA A 35 18.94 13.07 1.98
C ALA A 35 18.90 13.60 3.43
N ARG A 36 17.98 14.52 3.72
CA ARG A 36 17.74 15.04 5.08
C ARG A 36 17.33 13.93 6.04
N LEU A 37 16.33 13.12 5.67
CA LEU A 37 15.78 12.06 6.52
C LEU A 37 16.78 10.92 6.72
N ALA A 38 17.58 10.60 5.70
CA ALA A 38 18.62 9.59 5.77
C ALA A 38 19.75 9.95 6.75
N GLN A 39 19.90 11.21 7.15
CA GLN A 39 20.88 11.65 8.14
C GLN A 39 20.39 11.45 9.59
N ALA A 40 19.09 11.39 9.81
CA ALA A 40 18.50 11.18 11.13
C ALA A 40 18.79 9.77 11.68
N ASN A 41 18.60 9.60 12.99
CA ASN A 41 18.80 8.32 13.69
C ASN A 41 17.50 7.70 14.20
N ASP A 42 16.37 8.42 14.12
CA ASP A 42 15.08 7.86 14.50
C ASP A 42 14.54 6.93 13.40
N ARG A 43 13.75 5.94 13.84
CA ARG A 43 13.19 4.89 12.98
C ARG A 43 12.35 5.48 11.85
N ASP A 44 11.44 6.39 12.16
CA ASP A 44 10.45 6.89 11.21
C ASP A 44 11.12 7.70 10.10
N SER A 45 12.11 8.53 10.42
CA SER A 45 12.90 9.23 9.40
C SER A 45 13.65 8.28 8.49
N LEU A 46 14.27 7.22 9.03
CA LEU A 46 14.97 6.22 8.22
C LEU A 46 14.01 5.39 7.35
N VAL A 47 12.84 5.01 7.87
CA VAL A 47 11.76 4.38 7.10
C VAL A 47 11.32 5.30 5.96
N ALA A 48 11.03 6.58 6.25
CA ALA A 48 10.65 7.55 5.24
C ALA A 48 11.74 7.75 4.18
N ALA A 49 13.02 7.78 4.57
CA ALA A 49 14.13 7.87 3.63
C ALA A 49 14.20 6.67 2.68
N VAL A 50 14.01 5.44 3.18
CA VAL A 50 13.92 4.23 2.35
C VAL A 50 12.74 4.31 1.39
N LEU A 51 11.54 4.65 1.87
CA LEU A 51 10.34 4.75 1.04
C LEU A 51 10.49 5.82 -0.07
N LEU A 52 11.09 6.97 0.27
CA LEU A 52 11.38 8.03 -0.71
C LEU A 52 12.45 7.63 -1.73
N ALA A 53 13.27 6.62 -1.45
CA ALA A 53 14.26 6.09 -2.38
C ALA A 53 13.70 5.01 -3.32
N LEU A 54 12.52 4.44 -3.03
CA LEU A 54 11.91 3.40 -3.89
C LEU A 54 11.30 3.99 -5.18
N PRO A 55 11.39 3.32 -6.33
CA PRO A 55 10.69 3.78 -7.53
C PRO A 55 9.17 3.71 -7.34
N ALA A 56 8.45 4.65 -7.96
CA ALA A 56 6.97 4.61 -7.97
C ALA A 56 6.43 3.48 -8.86
N ASP A 57 7.17 3.10 -9.90
CA ASP A 57 6.91 1.89 -10.66
C ASP A 57 7.48 0.70 -9.89
N ILE A 58 6.58 -0.17 -9.38
CA ILE A 58 6.94 -1.34 -8.58
C ILE A 58 7.83 -2.34 -9.33
N ASP A 59 7.80 -2.33 -10.67
CA ASP A 59 8.58 -3.23 -11.51
C ASP A 59 9.89 -2.58 -12.00
N ALA A 60 10.11 -1.30 -11.70
CA ALA A 60 11.37 -0.63 -11.98
C ALA A 60 12.49 -1.15 -11.03
N PRO A 61 13.74 -1.20 -11.50
CA PRO A 61 14.87 -1.55 -10.64
C PRO A 61 14.98 -0.62 -9.44
N ILE A 62 15.27 -1.19 -8.27
CA ILE A 62 15.60 -0.41 -7.07
C ILE A 62 17.04 0.10 -7.21
N GLY A 63 17.21 1.42 -7.10
CA GLY A 63 18.51 2.07 -7.18
C GLY A 63 19.32 1.97 -5.88
N ALA A 64 20.63 2.24 -5.99
CA ALA A 64 21.58 2.18 -4.88
C ALA A 64 21.28 3.20 -3.75
N GLU A 65 20.48 4.23 -4.03
CA GLU A 65 20.02 5.21 -3.05
C GLU A 65 19.21 4.61 -1.89
N VAL A 66 18.68 3.39 -2.05
CA VAL A 66 17.97 2.65 -0.98
C VAL A 66 18.95 2.04 0.03
N ASP A 67 20.14 1.63 -0.40
CA ASP A 67 21.03 0.76 0.38
C ASP A 67 21.49 1.42 1.69
N ALA A 68 21.99 2.66 1.60
CA ALA A 68 22.52 3.37 2.77
C ALA A 68 21.47 3.62 3.87
N PRO A 69 20.29 4.23 3.60
CA PRO A 69 19.26 4.40 4.63
C PRO A 69 18.70 3.06 5.12
N LEU A 70 18.58 2.05 4.28
CA LEU A 70 18.10 0.72 4.69
C LEU A 70 19.11 0.02 5.62
N GLN A 71 20.39 0.09 5.31
CA GLN A 71 21.45 -0.44 6.17
C GLN A 71 21.44 0.26 7.53
N ARG A 72 21.34 1.60 7.55
CA ARG A 72 21.23 2.36 8.80
C ARG A 72 19.98 1.98 9.60
N LEU A 73 18.83 1.83 8.95
CA LEU A 73 17.59 1.39 9.58
C LEU A 73 17.76 0.04 10.28
N ARG A 74 18.35 -0.95 9.58
CA ARG A 74 18.63 -2.29 10.13
C ARG A 74 19.63 -2.28 11.29
N GLN A 75 20.60 -1.38 11.27
CA GLN A 75 21.62 -1.27 12.31
C GLN A 75 21.09 -0.56 13.57
N ALA A 76 20.36 0.54 13.39
CA ALA A 76 19.83 1.34 14.50
C ALA A 76 18.59 0.71 15.14
N HIS A 77 17.78 -0.01 14.36
CA HIS A 77 16.50 -0.60 14.79
C HIS A 77 16.42 -2.09 14.40
N PRO A 78 17.36 -2.93 14.87
CA PRO A 78 17.53 -4.30 14.38
C PRO A 78 16.35 -5.21 14.70
N ASP A 79 15.55 -4.86 15.71
CA ASP A 79 14.44 -5.64 16.23
C ASP A 79 13.06 -5.00 16.03
N ASP A 80 13.01 -3.83 15.39
CA ASP A 80 11.74 -3.15 15.13
C ASP A 80 10.99 -3.87 13.99
N THR A 81 9.73 -4.25 14.26
CA THR A 81 8.91 -5.03 13.32
C THR A 81 8.73 -4.32 11.97
N LEU A 82 8.53 -3.00 11.97
CA LEU A 82 8.35 -2.24 10.73
C LEU A 82 9.65 -2.14 9.94
N ALA A 83 10.78 -1.93 10.62
CA ALA A 83 12.10 -1.94 10.01
C ALA A 83 12.42 -3.30 9.35
N LEU A 84 12.12 -4.39 10.04
CA LEU A 84 12.28 -5.75 9.54
C LEU A 84 11.34 -6.04 8.35
N TYR A 85 10.07 -5.62 8.44
CA TYR A 85 9.09 -5.72 7.36
C TYR A 85 9.58 -4.99 6.11
N LEU A 86 9.99 -3.72 6.26
CA LEU A 86 10.45 -2.91 5.13
C LEU A 86 11.69 -3.51 4.47
N ALA A 87 12.66 -3.98 5.26
CA ALA A 87 13.85 -4.64 4.73
C ALA A 87 13.52 -5.93 3.94
N ALA A 88 12.64 -6.76 4.47
CA ALA A 88 12.19 -7.97 3.79
C ALA A 88 11.38 -7.67 2.51
N ALA A 89 10.52 -6.66 2.54
CA ALA A 89 9.72 -6.24 1.38
C ALA A 89 10.59 -5.66 0.26
N VAL A 90 11.55 -4.80 0.59
CA VAL A 90 12.54 -4.27 -0.36
C VAL A 90 13.36 -5.41 -0.97
N CYS A 91 13.82 -6.38 -0.16
CA CYS A 91 14.54 -7.54 -0.68
C CYS A 91 13.67 -8.38 -1.64
N GLN A 92 12.39 -8.61 -1.32
CA GLN A 92 11.48 -9.35 -2.19
C GLN A 92 11.28 -8.68 -3.56
N MET A 93 11.32 -7.35 -3.62
CA MET A 93 11.19 -6.59 -4.88
C MET A 93 12.45 -6.70 -5.77
N GLN A 94 13.61 -6.99 -5.19
CA GLN A 94 14.88 -7.07 -5.90
C GLN A 94 15.15 -8.51 -6.40
N PRO A 95 15.27 -8.75 -7.71
CA PRO A 95 15.57 -10.09 -8.23
C PRO A 95 16.90 -10.67 -7.76
N ALA A 96 17.87 -9.84 -7.36
CA ALA A 96 19.19 -10.27 -6.90
C ALA A 96 19.32 -10.40 -5.37
N CYS A 97 18.33 -9.97 -4.59
CA CYS A 97 18.45 -9.97 -3.14
C CYS A 97 18.11 -11.35 -2.53
N SER A 98 19.11 -11.97 -1.91
CA SER A 98 19.01 -13.27 -1.23
C SER A 98 19.04 -13.18 0.30
N ASP A 99 18.95 -11.97 0.87
CA ASP A 99 19.04 -11.74 2.31
C ASP A 99 17.74 -12.19 3.01
N THR A 100 17.79 -13.36 3.64
CA THR A 100 16.66 -13.91 4.40
C THR A 100 16.60 -13.41 5.84
N ALA A 101 17.64 -12.74 6.35
CA ALA A 101 17.79 -12.48 7.77
C ALA A 101 16.68 -11.57 8.32
N ALA A 102 16.29 -10.54 7.56
CA ALA A 102 15.19 -9.66 7.94
C ALA A 102 13.85 -10.41 8.02
N ALA A 103 13.54 -11.22 7.00
CA ALA A 103 12.31 -12.00 6.96
C ALA A 103 12.24 -13.08 8.07
N GLN A 104 13.36 -13.73 8.38
CA GLN A 104 13.46 -14.70 9.48
C GLN A 104 13.21 -14.02 10.84
N ARG A 105 13.90 -12.93 11.13
CA ARG A 105 13.70 -12.18 12.38
C ARG A 105 12.29 -11.60 12.49
N LEU A 106 11.70 -11.18 11.37
CA LEU A 106 10.34 -10.67 11.34
C LEU A 106 9.33 -11.71 11.83
N VAL A 107 9.41 -12.96 11.34
CA VAL A 107 8.50 -14.03 11.78
C VAL A 107 8.80 -14.50 13.21
N GLU A 108 10.04 -14.40 13.68
CA GLU A 108 10.37 -14.68 15.09
C GLU A 108 9.79 -13.63 16.03
N ARG A 109 9.78 -12.36 15.63
CA ARG A 109 9.31 -11.23 16.46
C ARG A 109 7.80 -11.04 16.41
N ALA A 110 7.19 -11.27 15.25
CA ALA A 110 5.76 -11.07 15.02
C ALA A 110 5.18 -12.26 14.23
N PRO A 111 5.16 -13.48 14.83
CA PRO A 111 4.68 -14.70 14.18
C PRO A 111 3.18 -14.70 13.89
N GLU A 112 2.43 -13.83 14.57
CA GLU A 112 0.97 -13.77 14.50
C GLU A 112 0.44 -13.15 13.20
N ASN A 113 1.32 -12.63 12.34
CA ASN A 113 0.96 -12.03 11.05
C ASN A 113 1.33 -12.94 9.86
N ALA A 114 0.31 -13.44 9.17
CA ALA A 114 0.42 -14.34 8.02
C ALA A 114 1.30 -13.78 6.90
N LEU A 115 1.25 -12.46 6.67
CA LEU A 115 2.03 -11.83 5.60
C LEU A 115 3.54 -11.91 5.85
N HIS A 116 3.98 -11.92 7.11
CA HIS A 116 5.39 -12.03 7.45
C HIS A 116 5.98 -13.39 7.01
N TRP A 117 5.18 -14.46 7.09
CA TRP A 117 5.59 -15.81 6.72
C TRP A 117 5.82 -16.02 5.23
N VAL A 118 5.11 -15.24 4.39
CA VAL A 118 5.15 -15.32 2.93
C VAL A 118 6.01 -14.22 2.29
N LEU A 119 6.62 -13.35 3.10
CA LEU A 119 7.54 -12.31 2.65
C LEU A 119 8.93 -12.89 2.40
N LEU A 120 9.09 -13.55 1.25
CA LEU A 120 10.29 -14.29 0.88
C LEU A 120 11.11 -13.56 -0.20
N PRO A 121 12.45 -13.65 -0.16
CA PRO A 121 13.33 -13.08 -1.19
C PRO A 121 13.09 -13.72 -2.56
N HIS A 122 13.54 -13.04 -3.62
CA HIS A 122 13.47 -13.53 -5.01
C HIS A 122 12.08 -13.97 -5.50
N LYS A 123 11.00 -13.47 -4.89
CA LYS A 123 9.64 -13.94 -5.18
C LYS A 123 9.52 -15.46 -5.01
N ALA A 124 10.24 -16.04 -4.05
CA ALA A 124 10.15 -17.46 -3.74
C ALA A 124 8.76 -17.82 -3.20
N ALA A 125 8.27 -19.00 -3.56
CA ALA A 125 7.05 -19.56 -3.00
C ALA A 125 7.29 -20.06 -1.56
N PRO A 126 6.31 -19.92 -0.65
CA PRO A 126 6.42 -20.52 0.68
C PRO A 126 6.43 -22.05 0.58
N ASP A 127 7.32 -22.69 1.35
CA ASP A 127 7.28 -24.12 1.56
C ASP A 127 6.06 -24.53 2.42
N ALA A 128 5.83 -25.84 2.55
CA ALA A 128 4.70 -26.37 3.31
C ALA A 128 4.70 -25.92 4.78
N GLN A 129 5.87 -25.82 5.41
CA GLN A 129 5.97 -25.43 6.81
C GLN A 129 5.61 -23.96 7.00
N ARG A 130 6.15 -23.07 6.16
CA ARG A 130 5.83 -21.64 6.19
C ARG A 130 4.36 -21.39 5.87
N LEU A 131 3.80 -22.11 4.91
CA LEU A 131 2.38 -22.04 4.59
C LEU A 131 1.52 -22.42 5.80
N HIS A 132 1.87 -23.52 6.47
CA HIS A 132 1.17 -23.96 7.68
C HIS A 132 1.27 -22.92 8.81
N GLN A 133 2.44 -22.33 9.04
CA GLN A 133 2.62 -21.28 10.04
C GLN A 133 1.82 -20.01 9.69
N ALA A 134 1.81 -19.62 8.41
CA ALA A 134 0.99 -18.50 7.93
C ALA A 134 -0.50 -18.75 8.13
N ALA A 135 -0.96 -19.99 7.97
CA ALA A 135 -2.34 -20.40 8.19
C ALA A 135 -2.77 -20.37 9.67
N GLN A 136 -1.81 -20.54 10.59
CA GLN A 136 -2.04 -20.47 12.04
C GLN A 136 -1.96 -19.05 12.61
N ALA A 137 -1.53 -18.08 11.81
CA ALA A 137 -1.48 -16.68 12.20
C ALA A 137 -2.88 -16.12 12.53
N SER A 138 -2.93 -15.09 13.37
CA SER A 138 -4.20 -14.46 13.77
C SER A 138 -4.59 -13.26 12.91
N GLN A 139 -3.63 -12.70 12.15
CA GLN A 139 -3.82 -11.49 11.34
C GLN A 139 -3.00 -11.54 10.03
N ALA A 140 -3.22 -10.59 9.13
CA ALA A 140 -2.53 -10.52 7.84
C ALA A 140 -2.20 -9.07 7.41
N GLN A 141 -1.70 -8.24 8.34
CA GLN A 141 -1.54 -6.79 8.15
C GLN A 141 -0.28 -6.42 7.34
N PRO A 142 -0.38 -5.63 6.25
CA PRO A 142 0.76 -5.20 5.45
C PRO A 142 1.44 -3.92 5.94
N HIS A 143 1.13 -3.44 7.16
CA HIS A 143 1.62 -2.18 7.74
C HIS A 143 1.33 -0.91 6.91
N LEU A 144 0.37 -0.96 5.97
CA LEU A 144 0.10 0.13 5.03
C LEU A 144 -0.23 1.45 5.75
N GLY A 145 -1.15 1.43 6.72
CA GLY A 145 -1.54 2.62 7.47
C GLY A 145 -0.37 3.30 8.19
N GLU A 146 0.53 2.52 8.78
CA GLU A 146 1.72 3.02 9.47
C GLU A 146 2.73 3.65 8.48
N LEU A 147 3.00 2.98 7.36
CA LEU A 147 3.89 3.50 6.30
C LEU A 147 3.34 4.80 5.68
N VAL A 148 2.02 4.86 5.44
CA VAL A 148 1.34 6.08 4.97
C VAL A 148 1.50 7.19 6.01
N GLN A 149 1.29 6.91 7.30
CA GLN A 149 1.43 7.90 8.36
C GLN A 149 2.86 8.46 8.45
N ILE A 150 3.87 7.60 8.35
CA ILE A 150 5.28 8.00 8.36
C ILE A 150 5.59 8.95 7.19
N LEU A 151 5.21 8.58 5.95
CA LEU A 151 5.43 9.43 4.79
C LEU A 151 4.70 10.78 4.90
N ARG A 152 3.47 10.79 5.39
CA ARG A 152 2.70 12.02 5.61
C ARG A 152 3.37 12.95 6.61
N ARG A 153 3.89 12.42 7.72
CA ARG A 153 4.63 13.21 8.71
C ARG A 153 5.96 13.71 8.16
N ALA A 154 6.69 12.87 7.43
CA ALA A 154 8.02 13.19 6.91
C ALA A 154 8.00 14.29 5.84
N LEU A 155 6.97 14.30 4.99
CA LEU A 155 6.82 15.27 3.89
C LEU A 155 5.93 16.46 4.24
N GLY A 156 5.19 16.42 5.35
CA GLY A 156 4.24 17.46 5.74
C GLY A 156 2.87 17.34 5.07
N GLU A 157 1.98 18.29 5.41
CA GLU A 157 0.59 18.31 4.95
C GLU A 157 0.22 19.44 3.98
N ASP A 158 1.18 20.30 3.63
CA ASP A 158 0.90 21.43 2.74
C ASP A 158 0.62 21.00 1.28
N ALA A 159 0.06 21.94 0.51
CA ALA A 159 -0.26 21.70 -0.90
C ALA A 159 1.01 21.56 -1.77
N ALA A 160 2.12 22.21 -1.39
CA ALA A 160 3.37 22.19 -2.14
C ALA A 160 3.99 20.79 -2.18
N THR A 161 3.77 19.99 -1.14
CA THR A 161 4.31 18.63 -0.98
C THR A 161 3.36 17.54 -1.44
N ALA A 162 2.13 17.88 -1.83
CA ALA A 162 1.09 16.92 -2.17
C ALA A 162 1.48 15.97 -3.33
N SER A 163 2.17 16.48 -4.36
CA SER A 163 2.62 15.68 -5.50
C SER A 163 3.75 14.71 -5.11
N ALA A 164 4.78 15.20 -4.42
CA ALA A 164 5.89 14.37 -3.94
C ALA A 164 5.39 13.27 -2.98
N ARG A 165 4.45 13.62 -2.09
CA ARG A 165 3.83 12.68 -1.19
C ARG A 165 3.03 11.61 -1.90
N ALA A 166 2.23 11.97 -2.90
CA ALA A 166 1.52 10.97 -3.67
C ALA A 166 2.47 9.99 -4.37
N ALA A 167 3.50 10.49 -5.05
CA ALA A 167 4.49 9.64 -5.70
C ALA A 167 5.25 8.72 -4.71
N ALA A 168 5.47 9.18 -3.47
CA ALA A 168 6.07 8.36 -2.42
C ALA A 168 5.12 7.27 -1.90
N LEU A 169 3.82 7.55 -1.84
CA LEU A 169 2.80 6.59 -1.42
C LEU A 169 2.59 5.50 -2.46
N ASP A 170 2.63 5.86 -3.75
CA ASP A 170 2.59 4.91 -4.87
C ASP A 170 3.80 3.96 -4.85
N ALA A 171 4.90 4.37 -4.19
CA ALA A 171 6.13 3.58 -4.02
C ALA A 171 6.14 2.72 -2.75
N ILE A 172 5.08 2.73 -1.92
CA ILE A 172 5.02 1.87 -0.72
C ILE A 172 5.12 0.40 -1.16
N PRO A 173 6.09 -0.36 -0.64
CA PRO A 173 6.23 -1.75 -1.03
C PRO A 173 5.10 -2.58 -0.42
N VAL A 174 4.34 -3.23 -1.29
CA VAL A 174 3.33 -4.22 -0.92
C VAL A 174 3.89 -5.63 -1.14
N PRO A 175 3.54 -6.62 -0.30
CA PRO A 175 4.03 -7.99 -0.48
C PRO A 175 3.65 -8.53 -1.86
N ARG A 176 4.62 -9.11 -2.57
CA ARG A 176 4.40 -9.81 -3.83
C ARG A 176 3.77 -11.17 -3.51
N LEU A 177 2.45 -11.25 -3.65
CA LEU A 177 1.67 -12.43 -3.28
C LEU A 177 1.47 -13.44 -4.44
N SER A 178 2.00 -13.17 -5.64
CA SER A 178 1.95 -14.13 -6.75
C SER A 178 2.56 -15.50 -6.41
N PRO A 179 3.73 -15.60 -5.74
CA PRO A 179 4.30 -16.90 -5.37
C PRO A 179 3.43 -17.69 -4.39
N LEU A 180 2.69 -17.01 -3.51
CA LEU A 180 1.68 -17.64 -2.65
C LEU A 180 0.53 -18.20 -3.49
N LEU A 181 0.01 -17.44 -4.47
CA LEU A 181 -1.03 -17.94 -5.37
C LEU A 181 -0.57 -19.18 -6.14
N ASP A 182 0.67 -19.19 -6.62
CA ASP A 182 1.24 -20.32 -7.36
C ASP A 182 1.39 -21.55 -6.46
N ALA A 183 1.88 -21.38 -5.23
CA ALA A 183 1.94 -22.45 -4.22
C ALA A 183 0.55 -23.05 -3.94
N CYS A 184 -0.47 -22.20 -3.81
CA CYS A 184 -1.83 -22.64 -3.49
C CYS A 184 -2.58 -23.27 -4.67
N LYS A 185 -2.22 -22.94 -5.92
CA LYS A 185 -2.89 -23.48 -7.11
C LYS A 185 -2.69 -24.99 -7.27
N GLY A 186 -1.52 -25.51 -6.87
CA GLY A 186 -1.16 -26.93 -6.94
C GLY A 186 -1.21 -27.67 -5.61
N ALA A 187 -1.75 -27.05 -4.56
CA ALA A 187 -1.69 -27.56 -3.20
C ALA A 187 -2.42 -28.91 -3.03
N GLN A 188 -1.76 -29.87 -2.38
CA GLN A 188 -2.38 -31.12 -1.92
C GLN A 188 -3.33 -30.87 -0.72
N THR A 189 -4.07 -31.86 -0.26
CA THR A 189 -5.15 -31.69 0.73
C THR A 189 -4.74 -30.87 1.96
N ALA A 190 -3.65 -31.19 2.66
CA ALA A 190 -3.24 -30.44 3.85
C ALA A 190 -2.82 -28.98 3.51
N GLN A 191 -2.03 -28.79 2.46
CA GLN A 191 -1.64 -27.45 2.00
C GLN A 191 -2.84 -26.64 1.48
N ARG A 192 -3.87 -27.31 0.97
CA ARG A 192 -5.11 -26.68 0.51
C ARG A 192 -5.85 -26.05 1.68
N ASP A 193 -5.96 -26.76 2.80
CA ASP A 193 -6.61 -26.24 4.01
C ASP A 193 -5.84 -25.04 4.58
N ASP A 194 -4.50 -25.10 4.59
CA ASP A 194 -3.66 -23.96 4.96
C ASP A 194 -3.89 -22.75 4.04
N CYS A 195 -3.92 -22.97 2.71
CA CYS A 195 -4.21 -21.91 1.74
C CYS A 195 -5.60 -21.31 1.90
N ILE A 196 -6.61 -22.12 2.25
CA ILE A 196 -7.96 -21.63 2.55
C ILE A 196 -7.93 -20.76 3.82
N ALA A 197 -7.25 -21.19 4.88
CA ALA A 197 -7.11 -20.43 6.11
C ALA A 197 -6.44 -19.06 5.87
N ILE A 198 -5.34 -19.03 5.10
CA ILE A 198 -4.67 -17.78 4.68
C ILE A 198 -5.63 -16.93 3.85
N GLY A 199 -6.36 -17.51 2.90
CA GLY A 199 -7.34 -16.81 2.08
C GLY A 199 -8.41 -16.10 2.92
N ARG A 200 -8.88 -16.74 3.99
CA ARG A 200 -9.83 -16.17 4.95
C ARG A 200 -9.22 -15.01 5.75
N LEU A 201 -8.00 -15.17 6.25
CA LEU A 201 -7.27 -14.10 6.95
C LEU A 201 -7.12 -12.87 6.05
N LEU A 202 -6.63 -13.08 4.82
CA LEU A 202 -6.41 -12.01 3.85
C LEU A 202 -7.70 -11.30 3.45
N LEU A 203 -8.81 -12.02 3.23
CA LEU A 203 -10.08 -11.41 2.83
C LEU A 203 -10.72 -10.58 3.96
N ARG A 204 -10.48 -10.96 5.22
CA ARG A 204 -11.05 -10.33 6.42
C ARG A 204 -10.16 -9.28 7.06
N ASP A 205 -9.00 -8.98 6.50
CA ASP A 205 -8.11 -7.96 7.03
C ASP A 205 -8.72 -6.55 6.84
N GLU A 206 -9.40 -6.05 7.88
CA GLU A 206 -10.10 -4.77 7.86
C GLU A 206 -9.15 -3.57 7.85
N GLN A 207 -7.97 -3.73 8.47
CA GLN A 207 -6.90 -2.72 8.50
C GLN A 207 -5.91 -2.88 7.33
N GLY A 208 -6.13 -3.91 6.53
CA GLY A 208 -5.27 -4.32 5.43
C GLY A 208 -5.32 -3.45 4.20
N ALA A 209 -4.38 -3.74 3.32
CA ALA A 209 -4.44 -3.27 1.95
C ALA A 209 -5.54 -4.02 1.19
N ILE A 210 -6.24 -3.33 0.30
CA ILE A 210 -7.20 -3.88 -0.67
C ILE A 210 -6.55 -5.01 -1.47
N LEU A 211 -5.25 -4.88 -1.79
CA LEU A 211 -4.50 -5.92 -2.47
C LEU A 211 -4.52 -7.25 -1.70
N SER A 212 -4.29 -7.24 -0.38
CA SER A 212 -4.34 -8.46 0.45
C SER A 212 -5.72 -9.12 0.33
N ARG A 213 -6.79 -8.33 0.46
CA ARG A 213 -8.17 -8.83 0.34
C ARG A 213 -8.49 -9.35 -1.06
N MET A 214 -7.95 -8.72 -2.11
CA MET A 214 -8.06 -9.21 -3.48
C MET A 214 -7.40 -10.59 -3.65
N ILE A 215 -6.22 -10.81 -3.07
CA ILE A 215 -5.54 -12.10 -3.09
C ILE A 215 -6.34 -13.14 -2.29
N GLY A 216 -6.84 -12.79 -1.11
CA GLY A 216 -7.74 -13.66 -0.33
C GLY A 216 -8.99 -14.06 -1.11
N SER A 217 -9.61 -13.11 -1.82
CA SER A 217 -10.75 -13.37 -2.71
C SER A 217 -10.40 -14.37 -3.82
N VAL A 218 -9.25 -14.21 -4.48
CA VAL A 218 -8.78 -15.13 -5.53
C VAL A 218 -8.56 -16.54 -4.98
N LEU A 219 -7.90 -16.66 -3.81
CA LEU A 219 -7.65 -17.95 -3.16
C LEU A 219 -8.96 -18.68 -2.86
N LEU A 220 -9.90 -18.02 -2.18
CA LEU A 220 -11.16 -18.65 -1.77
C LEU A 220 -12.04 -19.05 -2.96
N ARG A 221 -12.10 -18.22 -4.01
CA ARG A 221 -12.86 -18.57 -5.23
C ARG A 221 -12.30 -19.79 -5.94
N ARG A 222 -10.96 -19.94 -5.98
CA ARG A 222 -10.30 -21.09 -6.61
C ARG A 222 -10.40 -22.36 -5.78
N LEU A 223 -10.28 -22.23 -4.46
CA LEU A 223 -10.19 -23.37 -3.54
C LEU A 223 -11.54 -23.83 -3.00
N LEU A 224 -12.60 -23.02 -3.11
CA LEU A 224 -13.94 -23.36 -2.62
C LEU A 224 -15.03 -23.05 -3.65
N PRO A 225 -14.91 -23.47 -4.92
CA PRO A 225 -15.87 -23.12 -5.95
C PRO A 225 -17.28 -23.62 -5.60
N GLY A 226 -18.29 -22.77 -5.84
CA GLY A 226 -19.70 -23.10 -5.57
C GLY A 226 -20.12 -23.06 -4.10
N THR A 227 -19.27 -22.55 -3.20
CA THR A 227 -19.59 -22.39 -1.79
C THR A 227 -20.01 -20.94 -1.46
N PRO A 228 -20.74 -20.72 -0.34
CA PRO A 228 -21.04 -19.37 0.14
C PRO A 228 -19.81 -18.50 0.39
N GLU A 229 -18.67 -19.09 0.75
CA GLU A 229 -17.42 -18.35 0.96
C GLU A 229 -16.84 -17.83 -0.36
N ALA A 230 -16.90 -18.62 -1.44
CA ALA A 230 -16.52 -18.14 -2.77
C ALA A 230 -17.47 -17.05 -3.29
N ASP A 231 -18.76 -17.13 -2.98
CA ASP A 231 -19.73 -16.09 -3.32
C ASP A 231 -19.45 -14.78 -2.56
N GLN A 232 -19.12 -14.84 -1.26
CA GLN A 232 -18.67 -13.67 -0.49
C GLN A 232 -17.39 -13.05 -1.08
N ALA A 233 -16.42 -13.88 -1.45
CA ALA A 233 -15.20 -13.42 -2.09
C ALA A 233 -15.46 -12.75 -3.45
N LYS A 234 -16.42 -13.27 -4.23
CA LYS A 234 -16.88 -12.66 -5.48
C LYS A 234 -17.62 -11.35 -5.25
N GLU A 235 -18.44 -11.27 -4.20
CA GLU A 235 -19.12 -10.03 -3.82
C GLU A 235 -18.14 -8.94 -3.39
N PHE A 236 -17.09 -9.27 -2.64
CA PHE A 236 -16.00 -8.33 -2.36
C PHE A 236 -15.39 -7.77 -3.66
N ARG A 237 -15.14 -8.63 -4.66
CA ARG A 237 -14.64 -8.17 -5.97
C ARG A 237 -15.64 -7.22 -6.65
N ARG A 238 -16.94 -7.50 -6.57
CA ARG A 238 -18.00 -6.61 -7.09
C ARG A 238 -17.96 -5.25 -6.41
N GLN A 239 -17.84 -5.22 -5.08
CA GLN A 239 -17.70 -3.97 -4.31
C GLN A 239 -16.44 -3.19 -4.68
N TYR A 240 -15.30 -3.87 -4.83
CA TYR A 240 -14.05 -3.21 -5.22
C TYR A 240 -14.18 -2.53 -6.58
N VAL A 241 -14.72 -3.23 -7.59
CA VAL A 241 -14.91 -2.64 -8.93
C VAL A 241 -15.85 -1.44 -8.86
N TRP A 242 -16.95 -1.55 -8.12
CA TRP A 242 -17.86 -0.42 -7.88
C TRP A 242 -17.14 0.80 -7.30
N LEU A 243 -16.37 0.62 -6.22
CA LEU A 243 -15.63 1.72 -5.61
C LEU A 243 -14.61 2.31 -6.58
N SER A 244 -13.91 1.49 -7.36
CA SER A 244 -12.93 1.96 -8.35
C SER A 244 -13.55 2.81 -9.48
N GLU A 245 -14.83 2.58 -9.81
CA GLU A 245 -15.55 3.37 -10.80
C GLU A 245 -16.06 4.72 -10.23
N HIS A 246 -16.16 4.86 -8.91
CA HIS A 246 -16.80 6.00 -8.25
C HIS A 246 -15.87 6.83 -7.36
N VAL A 247 -14.69 6.32 -7.01
CA VAL A 247 -13.67 7.09 -6.31
C VAL A 247 -12.85 7.88 -7.33
N ALA A 248 -12.98 9.21 -7.28
CA ALA A 248 -12.19 10.13 -8.12
C ALA A 248 -10.76 10.29 -7.59
N GLU A 249 -9.99 9.20 -7.49
CA GLU A 249 -8.63 9.20 -6.91
C GLU A 249 -7.65 10.16 -7.62
N LYS A 250 -7.94 10.49 -8.89
CA LYS A 250 -7.16 11.47 -9.67
C LYS A 250 -7.34 12.90 -9.16
N ASP A 251 -8.38 13.19 -8.39
CA ASP A 251 -8.55 14.49 -7.72
C ASP A 251 -7.58 14.59 -6.53
N PRO A 252 -6.65 15.57 -6.54
CA PRO A 252 -5.69 15.76 -5.45
C PRO A 252 -6.33 15.94 -4.07
N ALA A 253 -7.50 16.59 -3.97
CA ALA A 253 -8.17 16.83 -2.69
C ALA A 253 -8.78 15.54 -2.13
N VAL A 254 -9.36 14.72 -3.01
CA VAL A 254 -9.86 13.38 -2.65
C VAL A 254 -8.69 12.53 -2.15
N ARG A 255 -7.57 12.54 -2.86
CA ARG A 255 -6.38 11.75 -2.49
C ARG A 255 -5.80 12.13 -1.13
N VAL A 256 -5.72 13.41 -0.79
CA VAL A 256 -5.27 13.85 0.56
C VAL A 256 -6.21 13.34 1.66
N THR A 257 -7.52 13.38 1.43
CA THR A 257 -8.52 12.87 2.38
C THR A 257 -8.45 11.35 2.49
N LEU A 258 -8.31 10.65 1.37
CA LEU A 258 -8.14 9.21 1.31
C LEU A 258 -6.93 8.76 2.13
N GLN A 259 -5.80 9.45 2.02
CA GLN A 259 -4.59 9.17 2.82
C GLN A 259 -4.81 9.34 4.32
N ARG A 260 -5.59 10.34 4.74
CA ARG A 260 -5.97 10.50 6.17
C ARG A 260 -6.83 9.35 6.64
N ASP A 261 -7.83 9.00 5.84
CA ASP A 261 -8.76 7.92 6.15
C ASP A 261 -8.04 6.56 6.19
N ILE A 262 -7.08 6.30 5.29
CA ILE A 262 -6.26 5.06 5.30
C ILE A 262 -5.54 4.91 6.64
N VAL A 263 -4.93 5.99 7.16
CA VAL A 263 -4.24 5.97 8.47
C VAL A 263 -5.22 5.73 9.62
N ALA A 264 -6.41 6.33 9.55
CA ALA A 264 -7.37 6.30 10.66
C ALA A 264 -8.27 5.05 10.67
N LEU A 265 -8.56 4.48 9.51
CA LEU A 265 -9.67 3.53 9.32
C LEU A 265 -9.28 2.27 8.51
N GLY A 266 -8.09 2.23 7.90
CA GLY A 266 -7.72 1.21 6.94
C GLY A 266 -8.19 1.54 5.51
N GLU A 267 -7.59 0.88 4.52
CA GLU A 267 -7.76 1.25 3.10
C GLU A 267 -9.18 1.04 2.59
N TRP A 268 -9.85 -0.03 3.01
CA TRP A 268 -11.18 -0.34 2.50
C TRP A 268 -12.25 0.67 2.94
N GLU A 269 -12.32 0.98 4.25
CA GLU A 269 -13.27 1.97 4.77
C GLU A 269 -12.95 3.37 4.21
N ALA A 270 -11.67 3.69 4.00
CA ALA A 270 -11.25 4.93 3.35
C ALA A 270 -11.83 5.07 1.93
N TRP A 271 -11.78 3.99 1.14
CA TRP A 271 -12.37 3.95 -0.21
C TRP A 271 -13.90 4.06 -0.17
N GLN A 272 -14.57 3.37 0.76
CA GLN A 272 -16.03 3.46 0.91
C GLN A 272 -16.47 4.89 1.26
N ARG A 273 -15.77 5.58 2.17
CA ARG A 273 -16.04 6.98 2.51
C ARG A 273 -15.71 7.93 1.37
N ALA A 274 -14.67 7.65 0.58
CA ALA A 274 -14.36 8.45 -0.60
C ALA A 274 -15.48 8.38 -1.64
N ALA A 275 -16.06 7.20 -1.87
CA ALA A 275 -17.21 7.02 -2.75
C ALA A 275 -18.45 7.79 -2.22
N GLU A 276 -18.74 7.74 -0.91
CA GLU A 276 -19.82 8.51 -0.30
C GLU A 276 -19.66 10.01 -0.47
N ARG A 277 -18.45 10.54 -0.26
CA ARG A 277 -18.15 11.96 -0.48
C ARG A 277 -18.31 12.37 -1.95
N ALA A 278 -18.12 11.44 -2.88
CA ALA A 278 -18.39 11.63 -4.29
C ALA A 278 -19.88 11.46 -4.67
N GLY A 279 -20.76 11.20 -3.70
CA GLY A 279 -22.20 11.03 -3.91
C GLY A 279 -22.63 9.62 -4.33
N ALA A 280 -21.73 8.64 -4.28
CA ALA A 280 -22.03 7.24 -4.56
C ALA A 280 -22.33 6.44 -3.28
N ALA A 281 -23.01 5.30 -3.41
CA ALA A 281 -23.20 4.37 -2.29
C ALA A 281 -21.88 3.65 -1.93
N ARG A 282 -21.71 3.20 -0.67
CA ARG A 282 -20.57 2.38 -0.24
C ARG A 282 -20.51 1.00 -0.90
N THR A 283 -21.65 0.50 -1.35
CA THR A 283 -21.81 -0.82 -1.96
C THR A 283 -22.59 -0.69 -3.26
N PRO A 284 -22.31 -1.53 -4.26
CA PRO A 284 -23.02 -1.47 -5.52
C PRO A 284 -24.49 -1.89 -5.31
N PRO A 285 -25.45 -1.18 -5.94
CA PRO A 285 -26.86 -1.52 -5.90
C PRO A 285 -27.14 -2.97 -6.32
N GLN A 286 -28.31 -3.49 -5.91
CA GLN A 286 -28.75 -4.80 -6.37
C GLN A 286 -28.89 -4.82 -7.90
N GLY A 287 -28.36 -5.87 -8.55
CA GLY A 287 -28.40 -6.00 -10.02
C GLY A 287 -27.38 -5.13 -10.78
N TRP A 288 -26.60 -4.29 -10.08
CA TRP A 288 -25.53 -3.52 -10.73
C TRP A 288 -24.48 -4.44 -11.36
N THR A 289 -24.05 -4.07 -12.57
CA THR A 289 -22.97 -4.71 -13.33
C THR A 289 -21.95 -3.64 -13.74
N PRO A 290 -20.64 -3.90 -13.62
CA PRO A 290 -19.62 -2.92 -14.02
C PRO A 290 -19.62 -2.69 -15.53
N ALA A 291 -19.03 -1.56 -15.95
CA ALA A 291 -18.88 -1.22 -17.36
C ALA A 291 -18.14 -2.32 -18.15
N ASN A 292 -17.20 -3.00 -17.49
CA ASN A 292 -16.56 -4.20 -18.02
C ASN A 292 -16.85 -5.42 -17.11
N PRO A 293 -17.80 -6.30 -17.47
CA PRO A 293 -18.14 -7.50 -16.70
C PRO A 293 -16.97 -8.48 -16.49
N GLN A 294 -15.98 -8.49 -17.39
CA GLN A 294 -14.81 -9.38 -17.28
C GLN A 294 -13.94 -9.06 -16.05
N THR A 295 -14.07 -7.86 -15.48
CA THR A 295 -13.35 -7.46 -14.27
C THR A 295 -13.78 -8.22 -13.01
N LEU A 296 -14.98 -8.82 -13.02
CA LEU A 296 -15.50 -9.67 -11.94
C LEU A 296 -14.95 -11.10 -12.01
N LEU A 297 -14.50 -11.53 -13.18
CA LEU A 297 -14.04 -12.88 -13.45
C LEU A 297 -12.57 -13.06 -13.05
N LEU A 298 -12.24 -14.26 -12.54
CA LEU A 298 -10.86 -14.72 -12.40
C LEU A 298 -10.21 -14.81 -13.78
N SER A 299 -8.88 -14.81 -13.83
CA SER A 299 -8.12 -14.88 -15.09
C SER A 299 -8.53 -16.06 -15.98
N GLU A 300 -8.80 -17.21 -15.37
CA GLU A 300 -9.18 -18.46 -16.02
C GLU A 300 -10.65 -18.51 -16.46
N GLU A 301 -11.49 -17.62 -15.93
CA GLU A 301 -12.92 -17.51 -16.26
C GLU A 301 -13.18 -16.54 -17.42
N ARG A 302 -12.21 -15.69 -17.76
CA ARG A 302 -12.35 -14.70 -18.84
C ARG A 302 -12.32 -15.40 -20.19
N SER A 303 -13.24 -15.02 -21.08
CA SER A 303 -13.22 -15.45 -22.47
C SER A 303 -11.90 -15.02 -23.11
N LYS A 304 -11.22 -15.94 -23.80
CA LYS A 304 -10.07 -15.62 -24.66
C LYS A 304 -10.52 -14.89 -25.91
#